data_AF-A0A370B4T6-F1
#
_entry.id   AF-A0A370B4T6-F1
#
_cell.length_a   1.000
_cell.length_b   1.000
_cell.length_c   1.000
_cell.angle_alpha   90.00
_cell.angle_beta   90.00
_cell.angle_gamma   90.00
#
_symmetry.space_group_name_H-M   'P 1'
#
loop_
_entity.id
_entity.type
_entity.pdbx_description
1 polymer ?
#
loop_
_entity_poly.entity_id
_entity_poly.type
_entity_poly.pdbx_seq_one_letter_code
_entity_poly.pdbx_strand_id
1 'polypeptide(L)'
;MATGRTHRPATRSRGIPEATVARLPLYLRALTALSERSVPTVSSEELATAAGVNSAKLRKDFSYLGSYGTRGVGYDVEYLVYQISRELGLTQDWPVVIVGIGNLGAALSNYGGFASRGFRVAALIDADPAMAGKPVAGMPVQHMDDLERIITDNGVSIGVITTPAGAAQQVCERLVAAGVTSILNFAPTVLSVPEGVDVRKVDLSIELQILAFHEQRKAGEGAAAAEAALPPAARESAVDGTSTASGTSSGAANTASDTAANTASDERKGPDGEVPAVMPA
;
A
#
# COMPACT_ATOMS: atom_id res chain seq x y z
N MET A 1 -0.21 -11.05 52.58
CA MET A 1 -1.36 -10.91 51.65
C MET A 1 -1.80 -9.46 51.65
N ALA A 2 -1.55 -8.73 50.57
CA ALA A 2 -2.01 -7.37 50.36
C ALA A 2 -2.46 -7.25 48.90
N THR A 3 -3.75 -7.06 48.69
CA THR A 3 -4.39 -6.96 47.38
C THR A 3 -4.17 -5.54 46.82
N GLY A 4 -3.26 -5.43 45.85
CA GLY A 4 -3.02 -4.20 45.10
C GLY A 4 -4.19 -3.92 44.16
N ARG A 5 -4.86 -2.79 44.37
CA ARG A 5 -5.89 -2.23 43.48
C ARG A 5 -5.33 -2.08 42.06
N THR A 6 -5.93 -2.78 41.11
CA THR A 6 -5.74 -2.52 39.68
C THR A 6 -6.40 -1.19 39.33
N HIS A 7 -5.58 -0.23 38.93
CA HIS A 7 -6.06 1.02 38.34
C HIS A 7 -6.64 0.69 36.96
N ARG A 8 -7.96 0.56 36.88
CA ARG A 8 -8.70 0.43 35.61
C ARG A 8 -8.98 1.83 35.08
N PRO A 9 -8.39 2.27 33.95
CA PRO A 9 -8.78 3.54 33.36
C PRO A 9 -10.24 3.45 32.91
N ALA A 10 -11.03 4.39 33.42
CA ALA A 10 -12.42 4.59 33.08
C ALA A 10 -12.50 5.36 31.75
N THR A 11 -12.99 4.71 30.70
CA THR A 11 -14.08 5.13 29.80
C THR A 11 -14.10 4.18 28.60
N ARG A 12 -15.04 3.22 28.60
CA ARG A 12 -15.43 2.55 27.35
C ARG A 12 -16.41 3.49 26.63
N SER A 13 -15.90 4.35 25.76
CA SER A 13 -16.72 4.78 24.61
C SER A 13 -17.09 3.50 23.84
N ARG A 14 -18.26 3.46 23.19
CA ARG A 14 -18.51 2.41 22.19
C ARG A 14 -17.47 2.65 21.09
N GLY A 15 -16.33 1.96 21.18
CA GLY A 15 -15.20 2.15 20.28
C GLY A 15 -15.65 2.04 18.83
N ILE A 16 -15.12 2.91 17.98
CA ILE A 16 -15.33 2.86 16.53
C ILE A 16 -14.86 1.48 16.07
N PRO A 17 -15.69 0.69 15.36
CA PRO A 17 -15.25 -0.61 14.87
C PRO A 17 -14.00 -0.49 13.99
N GLU A 18 -13.08 -1.45 14.10
CA GLU A 18 -11.83 -1.46 13.32
C GLU A 18 -12.10 -1.37 11.80
N ALA A 19 -13.14 -2.06 11.32
CA ALA A 19 -13.57 -1.98 9.94
C ALA A 19 -13.98 -0.55 9.51
N THR A 20 -14.53 0.24 10.44
CA THR A 20 -14.85 1.65 10.21
C THR A 20 -13.58 2.49 10.21
N VAL A 21 -12.65 2.28 11.16
CA VAL A 21 -11.33 2.95 11.19
C VAL A 21 -10.58 2.75 9.86
N ALA A 22 -10.60 1.53 9.31
CA ALA A 22 -9.99 1.22 8.01
C ALA A 22 -10.63 1.99 6.81
N ARG A 23 -11.88 2.44 6.93
CA ARG A 23 -12.59 3.21 5.89
C ARG A 23 -12.51 4.73 6.07
N LEU A 24 -12.31 5.22 7.29
CA LEU A 24 -12.23 6.66 7.58
C LEU A 24 -11.22 7.40 6.67
N PRO A 25 -10.02 6.87 6.36
CA PRO A 25 -9.09 7.53 5.44
C PRO A 25 -9.66 7.72 4.02
N LEU A 26 -10.53 6.84 3.56
CA LEU A 26 -11.18 6.96 2.24
C LEU A 26 -12.19 8.11 2.24
N TYR A 27 -12.96 8.25 3.32
CA TYR A 27 -13.90 9.36 3.50
C TYR A 27 -13.15 10.68 3.60
N LEU A 28 -12.07 10.73 4.39
CA LEU A 28 -11.23 11.92 4.52
C LEU A 28 -10.67 12.34 3.16
N ARG A 29 -10.15 11.41 2.35
CA ARG A 29 -9.67 11.72 1.00
C ARG A 29 -10.74 12.36 0.12
N ALA A 30 -11.95 11.81 0.11
CA ALA A 30 -13.06 12.35 -0.66
C ALA A 30 -13.49 13.74 -0.16
N LEU A 31 -13.55 13.93 1.15
CA LEU A 31 -13.89 15.22 1.78
C LEU A 31 -12.82 16.29 1.53
N THR A 32 -11.54 15.95 1.60
CA THR A 32 -10.45 16.89 1.27
C THR A 32 -10.58 17.38 -0.16
N ALA A 33 -10.85 16.50 -1.13
CA ALA A 33 -11.05 16.90 -2.53
C ALA A 33 -12.29 17.80 -2.73
N LEU A 34 -13.33 17.64 -1.91
CA LEU A 34 -14.50 18.54 -1.91
C LEU A 34 -14.19 19.89 -1.27
N SER A 35 -13.41 19.89 -0.18
CA SER A 35 -12.95 21.09 0.52
C SER A 35 -12.03 21.95 -0.36
N GLU A 36 -11.10 21.33 -1.09
CA GLU A 36 -10.24 22.01 -2.08
C GLU A 36 -11.03 22.71 -3.19
N ARG A 37 -12.24 22.20 -3.48
CA ARG A 37 -13.20 22.80 -4.44
C ARG A 37 -14.18 23.78 -3.77
N SER A 38 -13.98 24.10 -2.49
CA SER A 38 -14.85 24.97 -1.69
C SER A 38 -16.32 24.52 -1.68
N VAL A 39 -16.57 23.21 -1.70
CA VAL A 39 -17.92 22.66 -1.54
C VAL A 39 -18.29 22.72 -0.06
N PRO A 40 -19.33 23.47 0.35
CA PRO A 40 -19.65 23.64 1.77
C PRO A 40 -20.34 22.41 2.36
N THR A 41 -21.24 21.77 1.59
CA THR A 41 -22.04 20.64 2.04
C THR A 41 -22.08 19.52 1.01
N VAL A 42 -22.13 18.27 1.48
CA VAL A 42 -22.23 17.08 0.61
C VAL A 42 -23.29 16.11 1.13
N SER A 43 -24.04 15.48 0.22
CA SER A 43 -24.98 14.44 0.60
C SER A 43 -24.27 13.12 0.93
N SER A 44 -24.94 12.24 1.69
CA SER A 44 -24.42 10.89 1.96
C SER A 44 -24.22 10.03 0.72
N GLU A 45 -24.97 10.31 -0.36
CA GLU A 45 -24.93 9.52 -1.58
C GLU A 45 -23.76 9.95 -2.47
N GLU A 46 -23.57 11.26 -2.65
CA GLU A 46 -22.43 11.82 -3.35
C GLU A 46 -21.12 11.45 -2.65
N LEU A 47 -21.06 11.60 -1.32
CA LEU A 47 -19.85 11.27 -0.57
C LEU A 47 -19.54 9.78 -0.61
N ALA A 48 -20.56 8.92 -0.53
CA ALA A 48 -20.37 7.47 -0.63
C ALA A 48 -19.85 7.06 -2.01
N THR A 49 -20.39 7.68 -3.07
CA THR A 49 -19.92 7.48 -4.44
C THR A 49 -18.46 7.92 -4.59
N ALA A 50 -18.11 9.11 -4.09
CA ALA A 50 -16.74 9.63 -4.14
C ALA A 50 -15.75 8.77 -3.34
N ALA A 51 -16.19 8.17 -2.24
CA ALA A 51 -15.38 7.28 -1.41
C ALA A 51 -15.38 5.82 -1.88
N GLY A 52 -16.20 5.46 -2.88
CA GLY A 52 -16.33 4.09 -3.38
C GLY A 52 -17.01 3.13 -2.40
N VAL A 53 -17.93 3.61 -1.56
CA VAL A 53 -18.67 2.80 -0.59
C VAL A 53 -20.19 2.89 -0.79
N ASN A 54 -20.93 2.02 -0.10
CA ASN A 54 -22.39 2.11 -0.04
C ASN A 54 -22.83 3.22 0.95
N SER A 55 -23.80 4.06 0.57
CA SER A 55 -24.30 5.16 1.40
C SER A 55 -24.88 4.73 2.75
N ALA A 56 -25.49 3.55 2.85
CA ALA A 56 -25.95 2.99 4.11
C ALA A 56 -24.78 2.64 5.05
N LYS A 57 -23.66 2.12 4.50
CA LYS A 57 -22.43 1.86 5.27
C LYS A 57 -21.81 3.18 5.75
N LEU A 58 -21.74 4.19 4.88
CA LEU A 58 -21.22 5.51 5.25
C LEU A 58 -22.01 6.14 6.40
N ARG A 59 -23.35 6.16 6.31
CA ARG A 59 -24.21 6.70 7.39
C ARG A 59 -24.01 5.95 8.71
N LYS A 60 -23.83 4.62 8.64
CA LYS A 60 -23.54 3.79 9.82
C LYS A 60 -22.14 4.08 10.38
N ASP A 61 -21.15 4.30 9.54
CA ASP A 61 -19.80 4.65 9.98
C ASP A 61 -19.78 6.00 10.68
N PHE A 62 -20.45 7.00 10.10
CA PHE A 62 -20.49 8.34 10.68
C PHE A 62 -21.30 8.39 11.97
N SER A 63 -22.29 7.53 12.16
CA SER A 63 -23.03 7.49 13.43
C SER A 63 -22.18 7.04 14.63
N TYR A 64 -21.02 6.41 14.41
CA TYR A 64 -20.03 6.14 15.47
C TYR A 64 -19.21 7.38 15.83
N LEU A 65 -19.00 8.29 14.88
CA LEU A 65 -18.27 9.54 15.12
C LEU A 65 -19.19 10.58 15.78
N GLY A 66 -20.48 10.59 15.42
CA GLY A 66 -21.48 11.50 15.97
C GLY A 66 -22.60 11.82 14.98
N SER A 67 -23.50 12.71 15.37
CA SER A 67 -24.56 13.21 14.48
C SER A 67 -24.07 14.43 13.71
N TYR A 68 -23.48 14.20 12.53
CA TYR A 68 -22.83 15.26 11.75
C TYR A 68 -23.54 15.62 10.44
N GLY A 69 -24.76 15.12 10.25
CA GLY A 69 -25.57 15.44 9.09
C GLY A 69 -26.93 16.00 9.51
N THR A 70 -27.40 17.01 8.79
CA THR A 70 -28.77 17.52 8.92
C THR A 70 -29.64 16.90 7.83
N ARG A 71 -30.77 16.31 8.21
CA ARG A 71 -31.72 15.74 7.23
C ARG A 71 -32.11 16.82 6.23
N GLY A 72 -31.94 16.53 4.93
CA GLY A 72 -32.26 17.46 3.85
C GLY A 72 -31.16 18.46 3.49
N VAL A 73 -30.08 18.58 4.27
CA VAL A 73 -28.94 19.48 4.00
C VAL A 73 -27.66 18.70 3.68
N GLY A 74 -27.47 17.55 4.31
CA GLY A 74 -26.24 16.76 4.15
C GLY A 74 -25.23 17.04 5.26
N TYR A 75 -23.95 16.83 4.95
CA TYR A 75 -22.84 17.01 5.87
C TYR A 75 -22.06 18.27 5.54
N ASP A 76 -21.66 19.01 6.57
CA ASP A 76 -20.68 20.09 6.43
C ASP A 76 -19.30 19.49 6.15
N VAL A 77 -18.69 19.90 5.04
CA VAL A 77 -17.46 19.29 4.53
C VAL A 77 -16.27 19.63 5.43
N GLU A 78 -16.05 20.90 5.74
CA GLU A 78 -14.89 21.33 6.56
C GLU A 78 -14.97 20.75 7.97
N TYR A 79 -16.16 20.77 8.57
CA TYR A 79 -16.39 20.21 9.88
C TYR A 79 -16.12 18.70 9.90
N LEU A 80 -16.58 17.95 8.88
CA LEU A 80 -16.28 16.51 8.79
C LEU A 80 -14.80 16.22 8.55
N VAL A 81 -14.12 17.01 7.73
CA VAL A 81 -12.66 16.89 7.55
C VAL A 81 -11.98 17.00 8.91
N TYR A 82 -12.33 18.00 9.70
CA TYR A 82 -11.76 18.20 11.04
C TYR A 82 -12.07 17.03 11.99
N GLN A 83 -13.34 16.59 12.09
CA GLN A 83 -13.72 15.50 12.98
C GLN A 83 -13.03 14.19 12.61
N ILE A 84 -13.01 13.81 11.33
CA ILE A 84 -12.36 12.57 10.89
C ILE A 84 -10.85 12.65 11.10
N SER A 85 -10.22 13.80 10.83
CA SER A 85 -8.79 14.00 11.06
C SER A 85 -8.45 13.84 12.54
N ARG A 86 -9.26 14.41 13.44
CA ARG A 86 -9.11 14.27 14.89
C ARG A 86 -9.26 12.82 15.36
N GLU A 87 -10.29 12.12 14.89
CA GLU A 87 -10.55 10.72 15.26
C GLU A 87 -9.46 9.77 14.74
N LEU A 88 -8.85 10.09 13.60
CA LEU A 88 -7.69 9.36 13.07
C LEU A 88 -6.34 9.79 13.71
N GLY A 89 -6.36 10.76 14.62
CA GLY A 89 -5.14 11.29 15.24
C GLY A 89 -4.25 12.09 14.30
N LEU A 90 -4.77 12.58 13.16
CA LEU A 90 -4.00 13.33 12.15
C LEU A 90 -3.88 14.83 12.47
N THR A 91 -4.30 15.25 13.66
CA THR A 91 -4.15 16.64 14.17
C THR A 91 -2.80 16.86 14.87
N GLN A 92 -1.95 15.84 14.91
CA GLN A 92 -0.59 15.88 15.46
C GLN A 92 0.39 15.28 14.45
N ASP A 93 1.67 15.60 14.62
CA ASP A 93 2.72 15.01 13.81
C ASP A 93 3.12 13.64 14.35
N TRP A 94 3.18 12.67 13.45
CA TRP A 94 3.67 11.32 13.68
C TRP A 94 5.05 11.19 13.02
N PRO A 95 6.14 11.11 13.80
CA PRO A 95 7.47 10.90 13.26
C PRO A 95 7.61 9.47 12.72
N VAL A 96 7.99 9.37 11.45
CA VAL A 96 8.12 8.12 10.70
C VAL A 96 9.59 7.84 10.40
N VAL A 97 10.03 6.61 10.62
CA VAL A 97 11.32 6.11 10.09
C VAL A 97 11.07 5.20 8.89
N ILE A 98 11.83 5.38 7.81
CA ILE A 98 11.79 4.49 6.65
C ILE A 98 13.07 3.66 6.64
N VAL A 99 12.91 2.33 6.60
CA VAL A 99 14.03 1.39 6.66
C VAL A 99 14.11 0.59 5.37
N GLY A 100 15.25 0.71 4.68
CA GLY A 100 15.50 0.17 3.34
C GLY A 100 15.27 1.21 2.25
N ILE A 101 16.30 1.99 1.93
CA ILE A 101 16.28 3.09 0.95
C ILE A 101 16.70 2.56 -0.45
N GLY A 102 16.01 1.51 -0.89
CA GLY A 102 16.00 1.12 -2.31
C GLY A 102 15.02 2.00 -3.12
N ASN A 103 14.61 1.52 -4.31
CA ASN A 103 13.68 2.26 -5.17
C ASN A 103 12.38 2.67 -4.47
N LEU A 104 11.76 1.74 -3.72
CA LEU A 104 10.49 2.00 -3.04
C LEU A 104 10.68 2.93 -1.82
N GLY A 105 11.68 2.69 -0.98
CA GLY A 105 11.98 3.54 0.17
C GLY A 105 12.28 4.98 -0.23
N ALA A 106 13.08 5.17 -1.29
CA ALA A 106 13.36 6.48 -1.85
C ALA A 106 12.10 7.16 -2.40
N ALA A 107 11.25 6.44 -3.14
CA ALA A 107 9.99 6.98 -3.65
C ALA A 107 9.04 7.43 -2.52
N LEU A 108 8.92 6.61 -1.46
CA LEU A 108 8.09 6.94 -0.30
C LEU A 108 8.64 8.12 0.50
N SER A 109 9.97 8.26 0.61
CA SER A 109 10.60 9.38 1.32
C SER A 109 10.29 10.74 0.69
N ASN A 110 10.07 10.79 -0.64
CA ASN A 110 9.74 12.00 -1.38
C ASN A 110 8.22 12.17 -1.60
N TYR A 111 7.40 11.32 -1.00
CA TYR A 111 5.95 11.39 -1.16
C TYR A 111 5.36 12.49 -0.29
N GLY A 112 5.10 13.66 -0.89
CA GLY A 112 4.54 14.83 -0.19
C GLY A 112 3.19 14.59 0.49
N GLY A 113 2.47 13.52 0.12
CA GLY A 113 1.20 13.14 0.75
C GLY A 113 1.33 12.63 2.19
N PHE A 114 2.53 12.33 2.68
CA PHE A 114 2.75 12.00 4.10
C PHE A 114 2.73 13.25 4.98
N ALA A 115 3.53 14.26 4.63
CA ALA A 115 3.63 15.49 5.41
C ALA A 115 2.28 16.22 5.50
N SER A 116 1.51 16.27 4.41
CA SER A 116 0.17 16.90 4.40
C SER A 116 -0.87 16.16 5.24
N ARG A 117 -0.57 14.95 5.73
CA ARG A 117 -1.46 14.12 6.55
C ARG A 117 -0.93 13.92 7.96
N GLY A 118 0.04 14.72 8.40
CA GLY A 118 0.63 14.64 9.73
C GLY A 118 1.67 13.51 9.89
N PHE A 119 2.16 12.92 8.80
CA PHE A 119 3.25 11.93 8.84
C PHE A 119 4.55 12.58 8.42
N ARG A 120 5.41 12.90 9.39
CA ARG A 120 6.70 13.52 9.14
C ARG A 120 7.77 12.45 9.03
N VAL A 121 8.41 12.33 7.87
CA VAL A 121 9.61 11.49 7.71
C VAL A 121 10.72 12.08 8.56
N ALA A 122 11.12 11.38 9.62
CA ALA A 122 12.10 11.84 10.60
C ALA A 122 13.50 11.28 10.34
N ALA A 123 13.59 10.08 9.77
CA ALA A 123 14.86 9.47 9.40
C ALA A 123 14.70 8.45 8.27
N LEU A 124 15.78 8.32 7.48
CA LEU A 124 15.95 7.32 6.44
C LEU A 124 17.09 6.39 6.86
N ILE A 125 16.85 5.08 6.86
CA ILE A 125 17.79 4.08 7.37
C ILE A 125 18.10 3.05 6.28
N ASP A 126 19.38 2.75 6.08
CA ASP A 126 19.80 1.64 5.24
C ASP A 126 20.95 0.85 5.88
N ALA A 127 21.07 -0.42 5.54
CA ALA A 127 22.14 -1.30 5.99
C ALA A 127 23.34 -1.30 5.03
N ASP A 128 23.18 -0.81 3.80
CA ASP A 128 24.29 -0.62 2.86
C ASP A 128 25.15 0.57 3.32
N PRO A 129 26.43 0.36 3.70
CA PRO A 129 27.32 1.45 4.09
C PRO A 129 27.51 2.48 2.98
N ALA A 130 27.35 2.11 1.71
CA ALA A 130 27.42 3.03 0.59
C ALA A 130 26.23 3.98 0.53
N MET A 131 25.13 3.69 1.22
CA MET A 131 23.97 4.58 1.32
C MET A 131 24.11 5.59 2.47
N ALA A 132 24.84 5.25 3.52
CA ALA A 132 25.06 6.13 4.66
C ALA A 132 25.64 7.49 4.22
N GLY A 133 25.02 8.58 4.66
CA GLY A 133 25.35 9.96 4.32
C GLY A 133 24.83 10.46 2.98
N LYS A 134 24.34 9.59 2.08
CA LYS A 134 23.76 10.04 0.80
C LYS A 134 22.47 10.83 1.04
N PRO A 135 22.27 11.97 0.37
CA PRO A 135 21.03 12.71 0.47
C PRO A 135 19.94 12.04 -0.37
N VAL A 136 18.81 11.71 0.26
CA VAL A 136 17.59 11.22 -0.39
C VAL A 136 16.43 12.07 0.10
N ALA A 137 15.64 12.63 -0.83
CA ALA A 137 14.57 13.59 -0.53
C ALA A 137 15.01 14.76 0.39
N GLY A 138 16.27 15.20 0.27
CA GLY A 138 16.84 16.27 1.09
C GLY A 138 17.28 15.85 2.50
N MET A 139 17.21 14.57 2.86
CA MET A 139 17.62 14.03 4.16
C MET A 139 18.79 13.04 3.99
N PRO A 140 19.84 13.08 4.84
CA PRO A 140 20.89 12.08 4.79
C PRO A 140 20.37 10.73 5.27
N VAL A 141 20.70 9.67 4.52
CA VAL A 141 20.46 8.30 4.96
C VAL A 141 21.43 7.97 6.10
N GLN A 142 20.92 7.39 7.18
CA GLN A 142 21.70 6.96 8.33
C GLN A 142 21.88 5.43 8.31
N HIS A 143 22.93 4.95 8.96
CA HIS A 143 23.23 3.53 8.98
C HIS A 143 22.28 2.78 9.93
N MET A 144 21.99 1.53 9.58
CA MET A 144 21.15 0.61 10.36
C MET A 144 21.64 0.40 11.81
N ASP A 145 22.93 0.60 12.09
CA ASP A 145 23.47 0.46 13.45
C ASP A 145 23.03 1.58 14.40
N ASP A 146 22.62 2.73 13.87
CA ASP A 146 22.16 3.88 14.66
C ASP A 146 20.64 3.84 14.95
N LEU A 147 19.93 2.80 14.50
CA LEU A 147 18.47 2.74 14.50
C LEU A 147 17.83 3.08 15.86
N GLU A 148 18.26 2.43 16.94
CA GLU A 148 17.68 2.59 18.29
C GLU A 148 17.88 4.02 18.81
N ARG A 149 19.07 4.60 18.56
CA ARG A 149 19.39 5.98 18.91
C ARG A 149 18.49 6.94 18.15
N ILE A 150 18.35 6.74 16.84
CA ILE A 150 17.52 7.58 15.97
C ILE A 150 16.05 7.53 16.38
N ILE A 151 15.53 6.36 16.73
CA ILE A 151 14.15 6.19 17.19
C ILE A 151 13.91 7.02 18.46
N THR A 152 14.83 6.94 19.41
CA THR A 152 14.76 7.66 20.68
C THR A 152 14.87 9.17 20.48
N ASP A 153 15.90 9.62 19.76
CA ASP A 153 16.20 11.05 19.55
C ASP A 153 15.08 11.77 18.79
N ASN A 154 14.38 11.07 17.89
CA ASN A 154 13.34 11.66 17.04
C ASN A 154 11.91 11.37 17.50
N GLY A 155 11.72 10.59 18.58
CA GLY A 155 10.40 10.18 19.06
C GLY A 155 9.62 9.40 18.00
N VAL A 156 10.28 8.50 17.27
CA VAL A 156 9.67 7.74 16.17
C VAL A 156 8.50 6.91 16.69
N SER A 157 7.33 7.12 16.07
CA SER A 157 6.10 6.41 16.43
C SER A 157 5.72 5.33 15.42
N ILE A 158 6.17 5.47 14.17
CA ILE A 158 5.80 4.57 13.07
C ILE A 158 7.06 4.13 12.30
N GLY A 159 7.21 2.83 12.10
CA GLY A 159 8.25 2.26 11.24
C GLY A 159 7.70 1.83 9.88
N VAL A 160 8.37 2.21 8.80
CA VAL A 160 8.06 1.74 7.44
C VAL A 160 9.18 0.81 6.99
N ILE A 161 8.84 -0.44 6.69
CA ILE A 161 9.81 -1.45 6.24
C ILE A 161 9.68 -1.63 4.72
N THR A 162 10.73 -1.27 4.01
CA THR A 162 10.88 -1.40 2.55
C THR A 162 12.10 -2.24 2.17
N THR A 163 12.54 -3.11 3.07
CA THR A 163 13.68 -4.01 2.87
C THR A 163 13.29 -5.27 2.08
N PRO A 164 14.27 -6.01 1.54
CA PRO A 164 14.05 -7.38 1.07
C PRO A 164 13.46 -8.28 2.15
N ALA A 165 12.77 -9.36 1.74
CA ALA A 165 12.07 -10.28 2.65
C ALA A 165 12.98 -10.89 3.73
N GLY A 166 14.20 -11.26 3.38
CA GLY A 166 15.14 -11.90 4.32
C GLY A 166 15.59 -11.01 5.48
N ALA A 167 15.56 -9.69 5.32
CA ALA A 167 15.95 -8.74 6.36
C ALA A 167 14.77 -8.20 7.18
N ALA A 168 13.53 -8.29 6.65
CA ALA A 168 12.38 -7.56 7.17
C ALA A 168 12.02 -7.94 8.63
N GLN A 169 12.13 -9.21 8.99
CA GLN A 169 11.85 -9.66 10.37
C GLN A 169 12.85 -9.09 11.38
N GLN A 170 14.14 -9.08 11.04
CA GLN A 170 15.18 -8.51 11.91
C GLN A 170 14.97 -7.00 12.11
N VAL A 171 14.60 -6.27 11.06
CA VAL A 171 14.28 -4.84 11.16
C VAL A 171 13.06 -4.62 12.05
N CYS A 172 12.01 -5.44 11.87
CA CYS A 172 10.81 -5.38 12.69
C CYS A 172 11.11 -5.58 14.18
N GLU A 173 11.92 -6.58 14.52
CA GLU A 173 12.32 -6.87 15.90
C GLU A 173 13.07 -5.70 16.53
N ARG A 174 13.99 -5.07 15.79
CA ARG A 174 14.72 -3.89 16.28
C ARG A 174 13.82 -2.67 16.46
N LEU A 175 12.91 -2.41 15.54
CA LEU A 175 11.90 -1.35 15.68
C LEU A 175 11.07 -1.55 16.96
N VAL A 176 10.58 -2.78 17.17
CA VAL A 176 9.78 -3.13 18.36
C VAL A 176 10.60 -3.03 19.64
N ALA A 177 11.84 -3.52 19.64
CA ALA A 177 12.74 -3.42 20.79
C ALA A 177 13.06 -1.97 21.18
N ALA A 178 13.10 -1.06 20.19
CA ALA A 178 13.25 0.37 20.40
C ALA A 178 11.94 1.10 20.80
N GLY A 179 10.82 0.36 20.91
CA GLY A 179 9.54 0.89 21.39
C GLY A 179 8.55 1.32 20.29
N VAL A 180 8.85 1.06 19.00
CA VAL A 180 7.90 1.33 17.91
C VAL A 180 6.80 0.27 17.90
N THR A 181 5.55 0.70 18.03
CA THR A 181 4.39 -0.21 18.11
C THR A 181 3.53 -0.21 16.84
N SER A 182 3.80 0.66 15.87
CA SER A 182 3.07 0.75 14.60
C SER A 182 4.01 0.56 13.41
N ILE A 183 3.77 -0.46 12.59
CA ILE A 183 4.65 -0.85 11.48
C ILE A 183 3.85 -0.95 10.17
N LEU A 184 4.31 -0.24 9.14
CA LEU A 184 3.85 -0.38 7.77
C LEU A 184 4.85 -1.24 6.99
N ASN A 185 4.42 -2.45 6.61
CA ASN A 185 5.29 -3.44 5.97
C ASN A 185 5.02 -3.53 4.46
N PHE A 186 6.03 -3.17 3.65
CA PHE A 186 6.04 -3.40 2.20
C PHE A 186 6.89 -4.61 1.80
N ALA A 187 7.62 -5.23 2.72
CA ALA A 187 8.39 -6.43 2.41
C ALA A 187 7.43 -7.58 2.05
N PRO A 188 7.76 -8.43 1.06
CA PRO A 188 6.90 -9.52 0.62
C PRO A 188 6.99 -10.73 1.57
N THR A 189 6.76 -10.50 2.86
CA THR A 189 6.75 -11.49 3.91
C THR A 189 5.76 -11.11 5.02
N VAL A 190 5.32 -12.10 5.79
CA VAL A 190 4.51 -11.88 6.99
C VAL A 190 5.47 -11.75 8.18
N LEU A 191 5.31 -10.67 8.94
CA LEU A 191 6.13 -10.40 10.12
C LEU A 191 5.49 -11.03 11.35
N SER A 192 6.32 -11.58 12.23
CA SER A 192 5.91 -12.03 13.56
C SER A 192 6.17 -10.92 14.56
N VAL A 193 5.14 -10.50 15.30
CA VAL A 193 5.21 -9.41 16.28
C VAL A 193 4.54 -9.79 17.60
N PRO A 194 5.00 -9.23 18.73
CA PRO A 194 4.36 -9.45 20.03
C PRO A 194 2.99 -8.75 20.11
N GLU A 195 2.21 -9.10 21.14
CA GLU A 195 0.95 -8.44 21.44
C GLU A 195 1.15 -6.94 21.68
N GLY A 196 0.25 -6.11 21.15
CA GLY A 196 0.32 -4.65 21.26
C GLY A 196 1.12 -3.95 20.17
N VAL A 197 1.64 -4.70 19.19
CA VAL A 197 2.27 -4.15 17.97
C VAL A 197 1.33 -4.34 16.78
N ASP A 198 0.98 -3.24 16.12
CA ASP A 198 0.13 -3.24 14.94
C ASP A 198 0.99 -3.26 13.67
N VAL A 199 0.77 -4.26 12.82
CA VAL A 199 1.44 -4.39 11.52
C VAL A 199 0.42 -4.27 10.40
N ARG A 200 0.59 -3.28 9.52
CA ARG A 200 -0.19 -3.13 8.30
C ARG A 200 0.65 -3.55 7.10
N LYS A 201 0.28 -4.65 6.45
CA LYS A 201 0.93 -5.12 5.22
C LYS A 201 0.37 -4.36 4.01
N VAL A 202 1.25 -3.95 3.10
CA VAL A 202 0.90 -3.44 1.77
C VAL A 202 1.52 -4.35 0.72
N ASP A 203 0.67 -4.95 -0.11
CA ASP A 203 1.08 -5.86 -1.18
C ASP A 203 0.44 -5.43 -2.50
N LEU A 204 1.18 -4.60 -3.25
CA LEU A 204 0.69 -4.07 -4.53
C LEU A 204 0.44 -5.18 -5.57
N SER A 205 1.12 -6.32 -5.45
CA SER A 205 0.94 -7.46 -6.37
C SER A 205 -0.41 -8.13 -6.17
N ILE A 206 -0.86 -8.28 -4.92
CA ILE A 206 -2.20 -8.82 -4.61
C ILE A 206 -3.29 -7.92 -5.17
N GLU A 207 -3.14 -6.59 -5.04
CA GLU A 207 -4.10 -5.63 -5.60
C GLU A 207 -4.20 -5.75 -7.13
N LEU A 208 -3.06 -5.90 -7.82
CA LEU A 208 -3.05 -6.13 -9.27
C LEU A 208 -3.68 -7.47 -9.67
N GLN A 209 -3.50 -8.53 -8.89
CA GLN A 209 -4.15 -9.83 -9.14
C GLN A 209 -5.68 -9.73 -9.04
N ILE A 210 -6.19 -8.96 -8.08
CA ILE A 210 -7.63 -8.68 -7.95
C ILE A 210 -8.14 -7.93 -9.19
N LEU A 211 -7.39 -6.92 -9.67
CA LEU A 211 -7.75 -6.22 -10.89
C LEU A 211 -7.72 -7.14 -12.12
N ALA A 212 -6.71 -8.01 -12.23
CA ALA A 212 -6.61 -8.98 -13.32
C ALA A 212 -7.82 -9.94 -13.35
N PHE A 213 -8.30 -10.39 -12.19
CA PHE A 213 -9.53 -11.19 -12.10
C PHE A 213 -10.75 -10.44 -12.66
N HIS A 214 -10.91 -9.15 -12.33
CA HIS A 214 -12.01 -8.35 -12.84
C HIS A 214 -11.91 -8.10 -14.35
N GLU A 215 -10.71 -7.84 -14.87
CA GLU A 215 -10.49 -7.66 -16.31
C GLU A 215 -10.77 -8.95 -17.09
N GLN A 216 -10.37 -10.11 -16.57
CA GLN A 216 -10.69 -11.41 -17.18
C GLN A 216 -12.21 -11.63 -17.25
N ARG A 217 -12.95 -11.26 -16.20
CA ARG A 217 -14.41 -11.40 -16.18
C ARG A 217 -15.10 -10.46 -17.17
N LYS A 218 -14.67 -9.19 -17.25
CA LYS A 218 -15.20 -8.25 -18.24
C LYS A 218 -14.95 -8.73 -19.67
N ALA A 219 -13.77 -9.29 -19.93
CA ALA A 219 -13.43 -9.87 -21.24
C ALA A 219 -14.29 -11.10 -21.56
N GLY A 220 -14.55 -11.98 -20.60
CA GLY A 220 -15.43 -13.14 -20.76
C GLY A 220 -16.91 -12.78 -20.94
N GLU A 221 -17.41 -11.79 -20.19
CA GLU A 221 -18.77 -11.25 -20.34
C GLU A 221 -18.95 -10.52 -21.68
N GLY A 222 -17.91 -9.81 -22.15
CA GLY A 222 -17.88 -9.19 -23.47
C GLY A 222 -17.86 -10.20 -24.62
N ALA A 223 -17.12 -11.32 -24.46
CA ALA A 223 -17.12 -12.41 -25.43
C ALA A 223 -18.48 -13.13 -25.49
N ALA A 224 -19.10 -13.42 -24.35
CA ALA A 224 -20.43 -14.03 -24.28
C ALA A 224 -21.54 -13.11 -24.83
N ALA A 225 -21.45 -11.79 -24.59
CA ALA A 225 -22.37 -10.81 -25.17
C ALA A 225 -22.20 -10.67 -26.69
N ALA A 226 -20.97 -10.73 -27.21
CA ALA A 226 -20.69 -10.74 -28.65
C ALA A 226 -21.19 -12.02 -29.33
N GLU A 227 -21.06 -13.18 -28.67
CA GLU A 227 -21.56 -14.47 -29.17
C GLU A 227 -23.11 -14.55 -29.16
N ALA A 228 -23.75 -13.89 -28.19
CA ALA A 228 -25.20 -13.75 -28.13
C ALA A 228 -25.77 -12.75 -29.15
N ALA A 229 -24.98 -11.77 -29.61
CA ALA A 229 -25.37 -10.75 -30.58
C ALA A 229 -25.23 -11.21 -32.06
N LEU A 230 -24.65 -12.38 -32.32
CA LEU A 230 -24.57 -12.95 -33.67
C LEU A 230 -25.95 -13.48 -34.14
N PRO A 231 -26.42 -13.10 -35.35
CA PRO A 231 -27.69 -13.58 -35.88
C PRO A 231 -27.66 -15.10 -36.14
N PRO A 232 -28.80 -15.81 -35.98
CA PRO A 232 -28.85 -17.28 -35.99
C PRO A 232 -28.39 -17.93 -37.30
N ALA A 233 -28.39 -17.19 -38.42
CA ALA A 233 -27.97 -17.69 -39.73
C ALA A 233 -26.48 -18.05 -39.85
N ALA A 234 -25.62 -17.64 -38.90
CA ALA A 234 -24.20 -17.98 -38.89
C ALA A 234 -23.85 -19.16 -37.96
N ARG A 235 -24.82 -19.70 -37.21
CA ARG A 235 -24.59 -20.79 -36.24
C ARG A 235 -24.63 -22.19 -36.88
N GLU A 236 -25.17 -22.34 -38.09
CA GLU A 236 -25.34 -23.64 -38.77
C GLU A 236 -24.27 -23.97 -39.83
N SER A 237 -23.44 -23.01 -40.28
CA SER A 237 -22.47 -23.29 -41.35
C SER A 237 -21.13 -23.87 -40.90
N ALA A 238 -20.94 -24.13 -39.60
CA ALA A 238 -19.70 -24.72 -39.06
C ALA A 238 -19.84 -26.22 -38.73
N VAL A 239 -21.04 -26.81 -38.88
CA VAL A 239 -21.29 -28.21 -38.53
C VAL A 239 -21.27 -29.15 -39.74
N ASP A 240 -21.40 -28.65 -40.98
CA ASP A 240 -21.53 -29.50 -42.15
C ASP A 240 -20.45 -29.20 -43.21
N GLY A 241 -19.30 -29.85 -43.06
CA GLY A 241 -18.17 -29.67 -43.97
C GLY A 241 -16.93 -30.47 -43.57
N THR A 242 -17.02 -31.79 -43.49
CA THR A 242 -16.29 -32.75 -44.35
C THR A 242 -16.30 -34.14 -43.69
N SER A 243 -17.04 -35.03 -44.33
CA SER A 243 -17.09 -36.47 -44.06
C SER A 243 -15.77 -37.17 -44.39
N THR A 244 -15.35 -38.06 -43.50
CA THR A 244 -14.75 -39.39 -43.76
C THR A 244 -13.51 -39.51 -44.66
N ALA A 245 -12.38 -39.86 -44.04
CA ALA A 245 -11.50 -40.91 -44.55
C ALA A 245 -10.82 -41.65 -43.37
N SER A 246 -11.30 -42.85 -43.09
CA SER A 246 -10.70 -43.84 -42.19
C SER A 246 -9.46 -44.46 -42.84
N GLY A 247 -8.33 -44.47 -42.13
CA GLY A 247 -7.09 -45.15 -42.54
C GLY A 247 -6.33 -45.65 -41.33
N THR A 248 -6.19 -46.97 -41.28
CA THR A 248 -5.61 -47.87 -40.27
C THR A 248 -4.16 -47.62 -39.81
N SER A 249 -3.85 -48.17 -38.62
CA SER A 249 -2.52 -48.63 -38.13
C SER A 249 -1.56 -47.51 -37.72
N SER A 250 -0.58 -47.63 -36.85
CA SER A 250 -0.02 -48.66 -35.97
C SER A 250 1.22 -47.98 -35.36
N GLY A 251 1.55 -48.27 -34.10
CA GLY A 251 2.96 -48.36 -33.70
C GLY A 251 3.67 -47.12 -33.15
N ALA A 252 4.22 -47.34 -31.95
CA ALA A 252 5.61 -47.05 -31.57
C ALA A 252 6.06 -45.59 -31.33
N ALA A 253 6.35 -45.33 -30.05
CA ALA A 253 7.67 -44.97 -29.50
C ALA A 253 8.59 -44.00 -30.28
N ASN A 254 8.93 -42.87 -29.63
CA ASN A 254 10.30 -42.43 -29.30
C ASN A 254 10.18 -41.05 -28.61
N THR A 255 10.57 -40.84 -27.35
CA THR A 255 11.91 -40.61 -26.79
C THR A 255 12.82 -39.61 -27.49
N ALA A 256 13.35 -38.72 -26.64
CA ALA A 256 14.68 -38.12 -26.65
C ALA A 256 14.91 -37.02 -27.70
N SER A 257 15.14 -35.81 -27.22
CA SER A 257 16.48 -35.16 -27.13
C SER A 257 16.63 -34.22 -28.33
N ASP A 258 17.34 -33.10 -28.29
CA ASP A 258 18.64 -32.93 -27.68
C ASP A 258 19.07 -31.45 -27.81
N THR A 259 20.01 -31.06 -26.94
CA THR A 259 21.14 -30.12 -27.12
C THR A 259 20.88 -28.66 -27.57
N ALA A 260 21.29 -27.68 -26.75
CA ALA A 260 22.65 -27.10 -26.59
C ALA A 260 22.70 -25.71 -27.24
N ALA A 261 22.86 -24.66 -26.43
CA ALA A 261 24.14 -24.09 -25.99
C ALA A 261 24.66 -23.04 -26.98
N ASN A 262 24.84 -21.80 -26.49
CA ASN A 262 26.12 -21.13 -26.71
C ASN A 262 26.41 -20.09 -25.63
N THR A 263 27.70 -20.03 -25.31
CA THR A 263 28.42 -19.36 -24.23
C THR A 263 29.15 -18.10 -24.69
N ALA A 264 29.73 -17.37 -23.71
CA ALA A 264 30.89 -16.45 -23.77
C ALA A 264 30.60 -15.00 -24.22
N SER A 265 30.73 -13.95 -23.39
CA SER A 265 31.86 -13.36 -22.63
C SER A 265 32.83 -12.53 -23.47
N ASP A 266 32.99 -11.23 -23.18
CA ASP A 266 34.30 -10.56 -23.20
C ASP A 266 34.30 -9.28 -22.33
N GLU A 267 35.33 -9.16 -21.49
CA GLU A 267 35.70 -7.99 -20.68
C GLU A 267 36.65 -7.10 -21.48
N ARG A 268 36.67 -5.77 -21.23
CA ARG A 268 37.93 -4.98 -21.26
C ARG A 268 37.83 -3.58 -20.62
N LYS A 269 38.50 -3.49 -19.47
CA LYS A 269 39.29 -2.43 -18.79
C LYS A 269 39.55 -1.06 -19.50
N GLY A 270 39.49 0.03 -18.72
CA GLY A 270 39.97 1.41 -19.04
C GLY A 270 41.52 1.56 -19.04
N PRO A 271 42.11 2.79 -19.08
CA PRO A 271 42.02 3.76 -17.97
C PRO A 271 42.20 5.28 -18.30
N ASP A 272 42.10 6.10 -17.25
CA ASP A 272 42.74 7.42 -16.93
C ASP A 272 42.54 8.71 -17.77
N GLY A 273 42.22 9.80 -17.05
CA GLY A 273 42.31 11.19 -17.51
C GLY A 273 41.88 12.20 -16.43
N GLU A 274 42.84 12.95 -15.88
CA GLU A 274 42.74 13.95 -14.81
C GLU A 274 41.90 15.22 -15.12
N VAL A 275 41.46 15.84 -14.02
CA VAL A 275 40.83 17.16 -13.72
C VAL A 275 41.59 18.39 -14.29
N PRO A 276 41.08 19.67 -14.31
CA PRO A 276 40.41 20.37 -13.19
C PRO A 276 39.35 21.49 -13.45
N ALA A 277 38.60 21.77 -12.37
CA ALA A 277 38.07 23.04 -11.83
C ALA A 277 37.71 24.25 -12.74
N VAL A 278 36.45 24.72 -12.68
CA VAL A 278 36.06 26.15 -12.61
C VAL A 278 34.69 26.32 -11.90
N MET A 279 34.65 27.16 -10.85
CA MET A 279 33.52 27.96 -10.35
C MET A 279 33.92 29.44 -10.48
N PRO A 280 33.08 30.45 -10.22
CA PRO A 280 31.62 30.58 -10.38
C PRO A 280 31.20 31.94 -11.03
N ALA A 281 29.89 32.16 -11.14
CA ALA A 281 29.23 33.45 -10.92
C ALA A 281 27.80 33.20 -10.39
#